data_AF-A0A2R4MHY2-F1
#
_entry.id   AF-A0A2R4MHY2-F1
#
_cell.length_a   1.000
_cell.length_b   1.000
_cell.length_c   1.000
_cell.angle_alpha   90.00
_cell.angle_beta   90.00
_cell.angle_gamma   90.00
#
_symmetry.space_group_name_H-M   'P 1'
#
loop_
_entity.id
_entity.type
_entity.pdbx_description
1 polymer ?
#
loop_
_entity_poly.entity_id
_entity_poly.type
_entity_poly.pdbx_seq_one_letter_code
_entity_poly.pdbx_strand_id
1 'polypeptide(L)'
;MASCLFICSTCKFSSTSAFNDKGETGGELLANLVEAERDNRQMELKIVRHPCLWSCKQSCAIQLQDDEKIGYHAGGFTPDQPTAEAIIDWAAAHQRTPDGEVPFAEWPRAMMGHFIARLPTMKKEKDDD
;
A
#
# COMPACT_ATOMS: atom_id res chain seq x y z
N MET A 1 -5.27 -5.83 -16.26
CA MET A 1 -5.96 -4.80 -15.45
C MET A 1 -4.93 -4.27 -14.48
N ALA A 2 -4.91 -2.95 -14.28
CA ALA A 2 -3.77 -2.31 -13.61
C ALA A 2 -4.15 -1.97 -12.16
N SER A 3 -3.61 -2.73 -11.22
CA SER A 3 -3.70 -2.37 -9.81
C SER A 3 -2.86 -1.11 -9.57
N CYS A 4 -3.40 -0.19 -8.77
CA CYS A 4 -2.79 1.10 -8.46
C CYS A 4 -2.53 1.19 -6.96
N LEU A 5 -1.27 1.40 -6.58
CA LEU A 5 -0.84 1.61 -5.22
C LEU A 5 -0.65 3.10 -4.95
N PHE A 6 -1.51 3.65 -4.10
CA PHE A 6 -1.37 5.01 -3.59
C PHE A 6 -0.54 5.01 -2.32
N ILE A 7 0.46 5.90 -2.25
CA ILE A 7 1.29 6.11 -1.06
C ILE A 7 1.07 7.53 -0.57
N CYS A 8 0.75 7.69 0.71
CA CYS A 8 0.53 9.00 1.31
C CYS A 8 1.86 9.76 1.47
N SER A 9 2.17 10.62 0.51
CA SER A 9 3.42 11.39 0.43
C SER A 9 3.64 12.40 1.56
N THR A 10 2.61 12.77 2.33
CA THR A 10 2.76 13.68 3.48
C THR A 10 2.73 12.96 4.83
N CYS A 11 2.81 11.63 4.85
CA CYS A 11 2.88 10.89 6.12
C CYS A 11 4.09 11.34 6.93
N LYS A 12 3.85 11.63 8.21
CA LYS A 12 4.89 12.05 9.15
C LYS A 12 5.98 10.98 9.28
N PHE A 13 7.22 11.43 9.45
CA PHE A 13 8.35 10.55 9.73
C PHE A 13 8.21 9.80 11.06
N SER A 14 7.63 10.43 12.08
CA SER A 14 7.36 9.81 13.38
C SER A 14 6.08 10.36 14.04
N SER A 15 5.73 9.83 15.21
CA SER A 15 4.59 10.33 16.00
C SER A 15 4.76 11.78 16.46
N THR A 16 6.00 12.25 16.56
CA THR A 16 6.36 13.59 17.07
C THR A 16 6.92 14.53 16.01
N SER A 17 7.38 14.02 14.86
CA SER A 17 7.96 14.85 13.79
C SER A 17 7.41 14.51 12.42
N ALA A 18 7.12 15.53 11.63
CA ALA A 18 6.73 15.36 10.23
C ALA A 18 7.90 14.95 9.34
N PHE A 19 9.12 15.43 9.65
CA PHE A 19 10.32 15.28 8.83
C PHE A 19 11.44 14.56 9.59
N ASN A 20 12.33 13.89 8.86
CA ASN A 20 13.62 13.41 9.36
C ASN A 20 14.67 14.54 9.38
N ASP A 21 15.91 14.22 9.80
CA ASP A 21 17.03 15.18 9.85
C ASP A 21 17.44 15.74 8.48
N LYS A 22 17.00 15.11 7.39
CA LYS A 22 17.24 15.52 6.00
C LYS A 22 16.09 16.33 5.40
N GLY A 23 15.02 16.58 6.15
CA GLY A 23 13.84 17.30 5.68
C GLY A 23 12.86 16.46 4.86
N GLU A 24 12.97 15.14 4.89
CA GLU A 24 12.09 14.21 4.17
C GLU A 24 10.95 13.73 5.09
N THR A 25 9.74 13.62 4.55
CA THR A 25 8.63 12.99 5.26
C THR A 25 8.75 11.47 5.27
N GLY A 26 8.07 10.79 6.20
CA GLY A 26 7.99 9.32 6.18
C GLY A 26 7.33 8.79 4.91
N GLY A 27 6.34 9.51 4.39
CA GLY A 27 5.66 9.19 3.15
C GLY A 27 6.57 9.22 1.92
N GLU A 28 7.44 10.23 1.81
CA GLU A 28 8.43 10.32 0.73
C GLU A 28 9.47 9.22 0.81
N LEU A 29 9.98 8.92 2.01
CA LEU A 29 10.93 7.83 2.23
C LEU A 29 10.33 6.48 1.81
N LEU A 30 9.10 6.17 2.25
CA LEU A 30 8.42 4.93 1.86
C LEU A 30 8.17 4.88 0.35
N ALA A 31 7.70 5.98 -0.25
CA ALA A 31 7.45 6.04 -1.68
C ALA A 31 8.72 5.77 -2.51
N ASN A 32 9.85 6.38 -2.13
CA ASN A 32 11.13 6.16 -2.80
C ASN A 32 11.54 4.67 -2.76
N LEU A 33 11.41 4.02 -1.60
CA LEU A 33 11.79 2.61 -1.43
C LEU A 33 10.86 1.68 -2.22
N VAL A 34 9.55 1.90 -2.16
CA VAL A 34 8.55 1.06 -2.86
C VAL A 34 8.67 1.22 -4.38
N GLU A 35 8.92 2.44 -4.88
CA GLU A 35 9.16 2.68 -6.31
C GLU A 35 10.45 1.99 -6.80
N ALA A 36 11.53 2.10 -6.04
CA ALA A 36 12.79 1.43 -6.36
C ALA A 36 12.63 -0.10 -6.36
N GLU A 37 11.90 -0.66 -5.40
CA GLU A 37 11.65 -2.10 -5.31
C GLU A 37 10.78 -2.60 -6.47
N ARG A 38 9.73 -1.85 -6.84
CA ARG A 38 8.90 -2.11 -8.02
C ARG A 38 9.74 -2.15 -9.30
N ASP A 39 10.61 -1.15 -9.48
CA ASP A 39 11.49 -1.03 -10.65
C ASP A 39 12.50 -2.18 -10.72
N ASN A 40 13.14 -2.51 -9.60
CA ASN A 40 14.08 -3.63 -9.48
C ASN A 40 13.44 -4.96 -9.90
N ARG A 41 12.18 -5.18 -9.53
CA ARG A 41 11.43 -6.39 -9.89
C ARG A 41 10.77 -6.32 -11.27
N GLN A 42 10.85 -5.18 -11.95
CA GLN A 42 10.17 -4.91 -13.22
C GLN A 42 8.66 -5.23 -13.14
N MET A 43 8.05 -4.95 -11.98
CA MET A 43 6.65 -5.28 -11.73
C MET A 43 5.73 -4.26 -12.40
N GLU A 44 4.75 -4.74 -13.15
CA GLU A 44 3.68 -3.90 -13.73
C GLU A 44 2.69 -3.47 -12.64
N LEU A 45 3.10 -2.48 -11.84
CA LEU A 45 2.30 -1.84 -10.79
C LEU A 45 2.38 -0.33 -10.93
N LYS A 46 1.23 0.33 -11.02
CA LYS A 46 1.17 1.80 -10.99
C LYS A 46 1.31 2.27 -9.54
N ILE A 47 2.33 3.07 -9.26
CA ILE A 47 2.51 3.72 -7.95
C ILE A 47 2.16 5.21 -8.10
N VAL A 48 1.35 5.72 -7.18
CA VAL A 48 0.93 7.12 -7.15
C VAL A 48 1.22 7.70 -5.77
N ARG A 49 2.09 8.71 -5.73
CA ARG A 49 2.25 9.55 -4.55
C ARG A 49 1.00 10.43 -4.41
N HIS A 50 0.19 10.17 -3.39
CA HIS A 50 -1.01 10.93 -3.09
C HIS A 50 -0.74 11.87 -1.89
N PRO A 51 -1.21 13.13 -1.90
CA PRO A 51 -0.91 14.05 -0.81
C PRO A 51 -1.34 13.56 0.57
N CYS A 52 -2.58 13.11 0.78
CA CYS A 52 -3.06 12.69 2.10
C CYS A 52 -4.14 11.60 2.01
N LEU A 53 -3.96 10.49 2.74
CA LEU A 53 -4.97 9.42 2.90
C LEU A 53 -5.70 9.49 4.26
N TRP A 54 -5.68 10.65 4.92
CA TRP A 54 -6.39 10.93 6.18
C TRP A 54 -6.11 9.97 7.36
N SER A 55 -4.99 9.25 7.29
CA SER A 55 -4.64 8.18 8.23
C SER A 55 -3.42 8.51 9.09
N CYS A 56 -3.26 9.78 9.46
CA CYS A 56 -2.06 10.29 10.12
C CYS A 56 -1.70 9.57 11.43
N LYS A 57 -2.69 9.02 12.15
CA LYS A 57 -2.48 8.21 13.37
C LYS A 57 -1.78 6.87 13.08
N GLN A 58 -1.87 6.38 11.84
CA GLN A 58 -1.21 5.18 11.34
C GLN A 58 -0.33 5.55 10.14
N SER A 59 0.55 6.54 10.33
CA SER A 59 1.60 6.82 9.34
C SER A 59 2.72 5.76 9.42
N CYS A 60 3.33 5.34 8.33
CA CYS A 60 3.01 5.66 6.92
C CYS A 60 1.82 4.84 6.40
N ALA A 61 1.03 5.38 5.47
CA ALA A 61 -0.20 4.76 4.96
C ALA A 61 -0.19 4.59 3.44
N ILE A 62 -0.80 3.50 2.98
CA ILE A 62 -0.94 3.12 1.57
C ILE A 62 -2.37 2.65 1.28
N GLN A 63 -2.77 2.74 0.02
CA GLN A 63 -4.03 2.22 -0.46
C GLN A 63 -3.83 1.50 -1.80
N LEU A 64 -4.22 0.22 -1.87
CA LEU A 64 -4.21 -0.56 -3.10
C LEU A 64 -5.62 -0.60 -3.67
N GLN A 65 -5.76 -0.26 -4.94
CA GLN A 65 -7.03 -0.28 -5.65
C GLN A 65 -6.91 -0.96 -7.01
N ASP A 66 -8.03 -1.47 -7.47
CA ASP A 66 -8.24 -2.05 -8.79
C ASP A 66 -9.71 -1.79 -9.16
N ASP A 67 -10.02 -1.77 -10.45
CA ASP A 67 -11.38 -1.46 -10.92
C ASP A 67 -12.35 -2.63 -10.70
N GLU A 68 -11.83 -3.86 -10.65
CA GLU A 68 -12.67 -5.06 -10.54
C GLU A 68 -12.50 -5.81 -9.23
N LYS A 69 -11.38 -5.61 -8.53
CA LYS A 69 -11.02 -6.36 -7.33
C LYS A 69 -11.26 -5.55 -6.05
N ILE A 70 -11.35 -6.23 -4.91
CA ILE A 70 -11.37 -5.55 -3.62
C ILE A 70 -10.09 -4.74 -3.44
N GLY A 71 -10.22 -3.55 -2.87
CA GLY A 71 -9.09 -2.71 -2.48
C GLY A 71 -8.73 -2.91 -1.02
N TYR A 72 -7.62 -2.31 -0.61
CA TYR A 72 -7.16 -2.33 0.76
C TYR A 72 -6.60 -0.98 1.16
N HIS A 73 -6.84 -0.62 2.40
CA HIS A 73 -6.20 0.50 3.07
C HIS A 73 -5.38 -0.03 4.24
N ALA A 74 -4.11 0.36 4.30
CA ALA A 74 -3.16 -0.11 5.30
C ALA A 74 -2.27 1.04 5.79
N GLY A 75 -1.75 0.92 7.00
CA GLY A 75 -0.86 1.92 7.55
C GLY A 75 -0.14 1.52 8.84
N GLY A 76 0.58 2.47 9.41
CA GLY A 76 1.48 2.27 10.55
C GLY A 76 2.85 1.75 10.12
N PHE A 77 3.20 1.91 8.84
CA PHE A 77 4.43 1.39 8.28
C PHE A 77 5.66 2.20 8.70
N THR A 78 6.73 1.48 9.01
CA THR A 78 8.09 2.05 9.07
C THR A 78 8.59 2.24 7.63
N PRO A 79 9.12 3.41 7.25
CA PRO A 79 9.65 3.63 5.91
C PRO A 79 11.05 2.98 5.77
N ASP A 80 11.10 1.65 5.71
CA ASP A 80 12.32 0.85 5.55
C ASP A 80 12.23 -0.17 4.40
N GLN A 81 13.38 -0.73 4.03
CA GLN A 81 13.50 -1.66 2.91
C GLN A 81 12.66 -2.95 3.10
N PRO A 82 12.64 -3.62 4.27
CA PRO A 82 11.78 -4.78 4.48
C PRO A 82 10.28 -4.49 4.30
N THR A 83 9.84 -3.28 4.69
CA THR A 83 8.47 -2.84 4.48
C THR A 83 8.17 -2.63 3.00
N ALA A 84 9.10 -2.02 2.25
CA ALA A 84 8.93 -1.84 0.80
C ALA A 84 8.83 -3.18 0.05
N GLU A 85 9.71 -4.14 0.37
CA GLU A 85 9.67 -5.50 -0.16
C GLU A 85 8.32 -6.18 0.12
N ALA A 86 7.85 -6.10 1.36
CA ALA A 86 6.59 -6.68 1.78
C ALA A 86 5.37 -6.05 1.09
N ILE A 87 5.37 -4.74 0.86
CA ILE A 87 4.31 -4.05 0.12
C ILE A 87 4.25 -4.54 -1.33
N ILE A 88 5.41 -4.73 -1.97
CA ILE A 88 5.49 -5.22 -3.35
C ILE A 88 5.09 -6.70 -3.44
N ASP A 89 5.56 -7.56 -2.52
CA ASP A 89 5.13 -8.95 -2.43
C ASP A 89 3.60 -9.07 -2.29
N TRP A 90 3.04 -8.24 -1.41
CA TRP A 90 1.60 -8.23 -1.16
C TRP A 90 0.81 -7.71 -2.36
N ALA A 91 1.27 -6.64 -3.02
CA ALA A 91 0.66 -6.14 -4.25
C ALA A 91 0.71 -7.19 -5.38
N ALA A 92 1.79 -7.96 -5.47
CA ALA A 92 1.91 -9.06 -6.43
C ALA A 92 0.93 -10.21 -6.11
N ALA A 93 0.74 -10.53 -4.84
CA ALA A 93 -0.28 -11.51 -4.43
C ALA A 93 -1.70 -11.04 -4.80
N HIS A 94 -2.03 -9.76 -4.56
CA HIS A 94 -3.30 -9.16 -4.97
C HIS A 94 -3.53 -9.21 -6.48
N GLN A 95 -2.50 -8.95 -7.29
CA GLN A 95 -2.60 -9.07 -8.74
C GLN A 95 -2.90 -10.49 -9.21
N ARG A 96 -2.40 -11.52 -8.50
CA ARG A 96 -2.64 -12.93 -8.82
C ARG A 96 -4.02 -13.44 -8.41
N THR A 97 -4.65 -12.87 -7.38
CA THR A 97 -5.96 -13.33 -6.91
C THR A 97 -7.08 -12.79 -7.79
N PRO A 98 -8.09 -13.61 -8.16
CA PRO A 98 -9.14 -13.18 -9.09
C PRO A 98 -9.98 -12.00 -8.60
N ASP A 99 -10.30 -11.99 -7.31
CA ASP A 99 -11.14 -11.00 -6.61
C ASP A 99 -10.33 -9.95 -5.83
N GLY A 100 -9.00 -10.09 -5.80
CA GLY A 100 -8.09 -9.27 -5.00
C GLY A 100 -7.96 -9.71 -3.56
N GLU A 101 -8.69 -10.73 -3.09
CA GLU A 101 -8.56 -11.18 -1.72
C GLU A 101 -7.28 -11.98 -1.53
N VAL A 102 -6.28 -11.38 -0.87
CA VAL A 102 -5.01 -12.07 -0.56
C VAL A 102 -5.20 -13.00 0.64
N PRO A 103 -4.99 -14.33 0.50
CA PRO A 103 -5.12 -15.27 1.59
C PRO A 103 -4.19 -14.94 2.75
N PHE A 104 -4.66 -15.14 3.99
CA PHE A 104 -3.87 -14.83 5.20
C PHE A 104 -2.50 -15.52 5.21
N ALA A 105 -2.41 -16.75 4.70
CA ALA A 105 -1.16 -17.51 4.62
C ALA A 105 -0.11 -16.88 3.69
N GLU A 106 -0.52 -16.01 2.77
CA GLU A 106 0.35 -15.32 1.82
C GLU A 106 0.71 -13.89 2.28
N TRP A 107 0.31 -13.48 3.49
CA TRP A 107 0.61 -12.14 4.00
C TRP A 107 2.10 -12.01 4.33
N PRO A 108 2.82 -11.08 3.69
CA PRO A 108 4.21 -10.82 4.03
C PRO A 108 4.34 -10.32 5.47
N ARG A 109 5.45 -10.65 6.12
CA ARG A 109 5.61 -10.41 7.56
C ARG A 109 5.44 -8.95 7.96
N ALA A 110 6.00 -8.02 7.19
CA ALA A 110 5.89 -6.58 7.48
C ALA A 110 4.53 -5.95 7.10
N MET A 111 3.60 -6.72 6.51
CA MET A 111 2.21 -6.30 6.31
C MET A 111 1.29 -6.71 7.47
N MET A 112 1.65 -7.75 8.22
CA MET A 112 0.81 -8.27 9.30
C MET A 112 0.59 -7.21 10.40
N GLY A 113 -0.68 -6.95 10.74
CA GLY A 113 -1.06 -5.94 11.73
C GLY A 113 -1.22 -4.52 11.18
N HIS A 114 -0.97 -4.30 9.89
CA HIS A 114 -1.05 -2.98 9.27
C HIS A 114 -2.35 -2.73 8.47
N PHE A 115 -3.18 -3.76 8.25
CA PHE A 115 -4.45 -3.61 7.54
C PHE A 115 -5.47 -2.83 8.36
N ILE A 116 -6.06 -1.80 7.75
CA ILE A 116 -7.04 -0.90 8.38
C ILE A 116 -8.44 -1.20 7.85
N ALA A 117 -8.59 -1.33 6.52
CA ALA A 117 -9.87 -1.60 5.89
C ALA A 117 -9.70 -2.38 4.58
N ARG A 118 -10.71 -3.18 4.26
CA ARG A 118 -10.98 -3.66 2.91
C ARG A 118 -11.95 -2.69 2.24
N LEU A 119 -11.72 -2.42 0.97
CA LEU A 119 -12.53 -1.52 0.17
C LEU A 119 -13.34 -2.38 -0.82
N PRO A 120 -14.68 -2.27 -0.82
CA PRO A 120 -15.48 -3.04 -1.76
C PRO A 120 -15.16 -2.65 -3.20
N THR A 121 -15.33 -3.61 -4.11
CA THR A 121 -15.27 -3.34 -5.55
C THR A 121 -16.48 -2.50 -5.98
N MET A 122 -16.32 -1.67 -6.99
CA MET A 122 -17.43 -0.90 -7.60
C MET A 122 -18.22 -1.76 -8.60
N LYS A 123 -17.71 -2.94 -8.97
CA LYS A 123 -18.44 -3.89 -9.80
C LYS A 123 -19.65 -4.38 -9.01
N LYS A 124 -20.85 -4.25 -9.59
CA LYS A 124 -22.06 -4.86 -9.00
C LYS A 124 -21.79 -6.35 -8.80
N GLU A 125 -21.99 -6.84 -7.58
CA GLU A 125 -22.20 -8.27 -7.36
C GLU A 125 -23.30 -8.70 -8.35
N LYS A 126 -23.05 -9.77 -9.10
CA LYS A 126 -24.16 -10.40 -9.82
C LYS A 126 -25.12 -10.84 -8.72
N ASP A 127 -26.33 -10.28 -8.71
CA ASP A 127 -27.43 -10.85 -7.97
C ASP A 127 -27.60 -12.29 -8.50
N ASP A 128 -27.21 -13.28 -7.69
CA ASP A 128 -27.49 -14.69 -7.98
C ASP A 128 -29.00 -14.90 -7.78
N ASP A 129 -29.75 -14.86 -8.89
CA ASP A 129 -31.15 -15.29 -9.03
C ASP A 129 -31.26 -16.84 -9.05
#